data_AF-A0A921KZ02-F1
#
_entry.id   AF-A0A921KZ02-F1
#
_cell.length_a   1.000
_cell.length_b   1.000
_cell.length_c   1.000
_cell.angle_alpha   90.00
_cell.angle_beta   90.00
_cell.angle_gamma   90.00
#
_symmetry.space_group_name_H-M   'P 1'
#
loop_
_entity.id
_entity.type
_entity.pdbx_description
1 polymer ?
#
loop_
_entity_poly.entity_id
_entity_poly.type
_entity_poly.pdbx_seq_one_letter_code
_entity_poly.pdbx_strand_id
1 'polypeptide(L)'
;IGYNEADEGQFDAPQETNCLHGAAMMIKREVIERVGRMPEIYFLYYEEMDWCTQISRQGYQLWYEPHCTIYHKESRSTGKDSPLKTYYLTRNRLLYTWRNRQGGALYISILYQVLIANSKNITMHLLHGRSLQAKAILDGCRDFFRLKHKRKNI
;
A
#
# COMPACT_ATOMS: atom_id res chain seq x y z
N ILE A 1 -14.04 2.80 -0.94
CA ILE A 1 -14.90 3.92 -0.49
C ILE A 1 -15.75 3.44 0.69
N GLY A 2 -16.23 4.32 1.59
CA GLY A 2 -17.09 3.91 2.71
C GLY A 2 -16.43 3.08 3.81
N TYR A 3 -15.11 3.19 4.01
CA TYR A 3 -14.42 2.41 5.04
C TYR A 3 -14.89 2.81 6.45
N ASN A 4 -15.43 1.85 7.21
CA ASN A 4 -16.07 2.07 8.52
C ASN A 4 -17.31 2.97 8.48
N GLU A 5 -17.99 3.06 7.33
CA GLU A 5 -19.26 3.78 7.19
C GLU A 5 -20.39 2.76 7.02
N ALA A 6 -21.57 3.07 7.54
CA ALA A 6 -22.77 2.29 7.25
C ALA A 6 -23.17 2.53 5.79
N ASP A 7 -23.53 1.48 5.07
CA ASP A 7 -24.03 1.59 3.70
C ASP A 7 -25.52 1.89 3.72
N GLU A 8 -25.87 3.13 3.35
CA GLU A 8 -27.22 3.67 3.25
C GLU A 8 -27.57 3.99 1.79
N GLY A 9 -26.82 3.44 0.82
CA GLY A 9 -26.98 3.69 -0.62
C GLY A 9 -26.18 4.91 -1.14
N GLN A 10 -25.33 5.51 -0.30
CA GLN A 10 -24.49 6.66 -0.69
C GLN A 10 -23.39 6.30 -1.71
N PHE A 11 -23.19 5.01 -1.97
CA PHE A 11 -22.22 4.49 -2.93
C PHE A 11 -22.87 3.79 -4.13
N ASP A 12 -24.18 3.89 -4.34
CA ASP A 12 -24.88 3.17 -5.42
C ASP A 12 -24.67 3.76 -6.82
N ALA A 13 -23.97 4.89 -6.93
CA ALA A 13 -23.61 5.51 -8.21
C ALA A 13 -22.11 5.33 -8.54
N PRO A 14 -21.77 5.05 -9.82
CA PRO A 14 -20.38 5.08 -10.27
C PRO A 14 -19.73 6.42 -9.98
N GLN A 15 -18.50 6.40 -9.47
CA GLN A 15 -17.78 7.62 -9.13
C GLN A 15 -16.27 7.45 -9.23
N GLU A 16 -15.56 8.57 -9.44
CA GLU A 16 -14.11 8.59 -9.40
C GLU A 16 -13.59 8.32 -7.98
N THR A 17 -12.43 7.66 -7.89
CA THR A 17 -11.75 7.40 -6.63
C THR A 17 -10.24 7.60 -6.77
N ASN A 18 -9.55 7.71 -5.64
CA ASN A 18 -8.11 7.93 -5.61
C ASN A 18 -7.30 6.63 -5.71
N CYS A 19 -7.92 5.48 -5.46
CA CYS A 19 -7.26 4.19 -5.49
C CYS A 19 -8.30 3.07 -5.68
N LEU A 20 -7.93 2.07 -6.48
CA LEU A 20 -8.70 0.84 -6.66
C LEU A 20 -8.16 -0.25 -5.72
N HIS A 21 -8.98 -1.24 -5.40
CA HIS A 21 -8.60 -2.39 -4.58
C HIS A 21 -8.22 -3.58 -5.44
N GLY A 22 -7.02 -4.15 -5.26
CA GLY A 22 -6.48 -5.25 -6.06
C GLY A 22 -7.29 -6.55 -6.01
N ALA A 23 -8.25 -6.68 -5.08
CA ALA A 23 -9.16 -7.82 -5.01
C ALA A 23 -10.04 -7.97 -6.26
N ALA A 24 -10.39 -6.85 -6.90
CA ALA A 24 -11.19 -6.81 -8.11
C ALA A 24 -10.93 -5.53 -8.90
N MET A 25 -10.18 -5.65 -10.00
CA MET A 25 -9.86 -4.53 -10.87
C MET A 25 -9.98 -4.95 -12.33
N MET A 26 -10.53 -4.06 -13.14
CA MET A 26 -10.48 -4.17 -14.60
C MET A 26 -9.66 -3.00 -15.15
N ILE A 27 -8.65 -3.31 -15.94
CA ILE A 27 -7.71 -2.32 -16.48
C ILE A 27 -7.63 -2.50 -17.99
N LYS A 28 -7.74 -1.41 -18.74
CA LYS A 28 -7.56 -1.44 -20.19
C LYS A 28 -6.13 -1.87 -20.53
N ARG A 29 -5.98 -2.69 -21.56
CA ARG A 29 -4.66 -3.13 -22.05
C ARG A 29 -3.71 -1.96 -22.33
N GLU A 30 -4.21 -0.89 -22.95
CA GLU A 30 -3.42 0.32 -23.26
C GLU A 30 -2.81 0.98 -22.01
N VAL A 31 -3.49 0.90 -20.86
CA VAL A 31 -2.99 1.43 -19.58
C VAL A 31 -1.80 0.61 -19.12
N ILE A 32 -1.86 -0.72 -19.25
CA ILE A 32 -0.75 -1.62 -18.90
C ILE A 32 0.44 -1.38 -19.84
N GLU A 33 0.20 -1.23 -21.14
CA GLU A 33 1.26 -0.97 -22.14
C GLU A 33 1.94 0.38 -21.90
N ARG A 34 1.20 1.39 -21.43
CA ARG A 34 1.72 2.73 -21.17
C ARG A 34 2.35 2.92 -19.78
N VAL A 35 1.69 2.45 -18.72
CA VAL A 35 2.09 2.65 -17.32
C VAL A 35 3.05 1.55 -16.85
N GLY A 36 2.93 0.36 -17.44
CA GLY A 36 3.57 -0.86 -16.97
C GLY A 36 2.65 -1.70 -16.08
N ARG A 37 3.11 -2.92 -15.77
CA ARG A 37 2.41 -3.88 -14.90
C ARG A 37 2.44 -3.42 -13.44
N MET A 38 1.55 -3.99 -12.63
CA MET A 38 1.56 -3.79 -11.18
C MET A 38 2.93 -4.18 -10.60
N PRO A 39 3.54 -3.36 -9.73
CA PRO A 39 4.93 -3.52 -9.33
C PRO A 39 5.14 -4.71 -8.40
N GLU A 40 5.82 -5.76 -8.88
CA GLU A 40 6.06 -7.00 -8.13
C GLU A 40 7.01 -6.83 -6.93
N ILE A 41 7.82 -5.75 -6.92
CA ILE A 41 8.77 -5.45 -5.83
C ILE A 41 8.10 -5.33 -4.45
N TYR A 42 6.80 -5.05 -4.40
CA TYR A 42 6.03 -4.98 -3.17
C TYR A 42 5.68 -6.37 -2.63
N PHE A 43 5.47 -7.36 -3.50
CA PHE A 43 4.87 -8.68 -3.23
C PHE A 43 3.45 -8.63 -2.61
N LEU A 44 3.25 -7.85 -1.54
CA LEU A 44 1.99 -7.71 -0.82
C LEU A 44 1.89 -6.35 -0.10
N TYR A 45 0.71 -5.72 -0.15
CA TYR A 45 0.43 -4.36 0.33
C TYR A 45 1.21 -3.25 -0.38
N TYR A 46 0.48 -2.20 -0.76
CA TYR A 46 0.94 -1.00 -1.51
C TYR A 46 1.23 -1.20 -3.00
N GLU A 47 1.24 -2.42 -3.55
CA GLU A 47 1.40 -2.67 -4.99
C GLU A 47 0.32 -1.95 -5.80
N GLU A 48 -0.94 -2.16 -5.41
CA GLU A 48 -2.12 -1.57 -6.03
C GLU A 48 -2.15 -0.05 -5.86
N MET A 49 -1.75 0.45 -4.68
CA MET A 49 -1.72 1.88 -4.39
C MET A 49 -0.64 2.61 -5.20
N ASP A 50 0.56 2.01 -5.30
CA ASP A 50 1.61 2.53 -6.19
C ASP A 50 1.15 2.51 -7.63
N TRP A 51 0.55 1.41 -8.09
CA TRP A 51 0.08 1.28 -9.46
C TRP A 51 -1.00 2.30 -9.80
N CYS A 52 -2.02 2.45 -8.94
CA CYS A 52 -3.03 3.50 -9.05
C CYS A 52 -2.40 4.90 -9.13
N THR A 53 -1.41 5.18 -8.30
CA THR A 53 -0.69 6.46 -8.33
C THR A 53 0.01 6.70 -9.66
N GLN A 54 0.66 5.67 -10.24
CA GLN A 54 1.29 5.81 -11.56
C GLN A 54 0.27 5.93 -12.68
N ILE A 55 -0.85 5.21 -12.61
CA ILE A 55 -1.97 5.30 -13.57
C ILE A 55 -2.53 6.73 -13.58
N SER A 56 -2.84 7.28 -12.41
CA SER A 56 -3.35 8.66 -12.29
C SER A 56 -2.34 9.71 -12.76
N ARG A 57 -1.03 9.50 -12.53
CA ARG A 57 0.02 10.39 -13.05
C ARG A 57 0.10 10.43 -14.58
N GLN A 58 -0.37 9.39 -15.25
CA GLN A 58 -0.47 9.36 -16.71
C GLN A 58 -1.79 9.95 -17.24
N GLY A 59 -2.62 10.53 -16.35
CA GLY A 59 -3.87 11.20 -16.72
C GLY A 59 -5.08 10.28 -16.83
N TYR A 60 -4.97 9.02 -16.41
CA TYR A 60 -6.11 8.10 -16.36
C TYR A 60 -6.92 8.29 -15.07
N GLN A 61 -8.24 8.20 -15.20
CA GLN A 61 -9.16 8.19 -14.07
C GLN A 61 -9.32 6.78 -13.50
N LEU A 62 -9.58 6.70 -12.20
CA LEU A 62 -9.88 5.46 -11.50
C LEU A 62 -11.35 5.52 -11.08
N TRP A 63 -12.14 4.57 -11.54
CA TRP A 63 -13.59 4.54 -11.31
C TRP A 63 -14.00 3.37 -10.44
N TYR A 64 -14.88 3.64 -9.49
CA TYR A 64 -15.61 2.64 -8.73
C TYR A 64 -16.93 2.32 -9.44
N GLU A 65 -17.28 1.03 -9.51
CA GLU A 65 -18.48 0.51 -10.16
C GLU A 65 -19.32 -0.29 -9.14
N PRO A 66 -20.43 0.26 -8.62
CA PRO A 66 -21.26 -0.40 -7.61
C PRO A 66 -22.08 -1.57 -8.13
N HIS A 67 -22.38 -1.62 -9.44
CA HIS A 67 -23.21 -2.69 -10.00
C HIS A 67 -22.48 -4.05 -10.05
N CYS A 68 -21.19 -4.11 -9.74
CA CYS A 68 -20.41 -5.33 -9.64
C CYS A 68 -19.92 -5.54 -8.19
N THR A 69 -20.63 -6.39 -7.44
CA THR A 69 -20.27 -6.69 -6.05
C THR A 69 -19.39 -7.93 -5.94
N ILE A 70 -18.24 -7.79 -5.29
CA ILE A 70 -17.30 -8.90 -5.01
C ILE A 70 -17.01 -8.96 -3.50
N TYR A 71 -17.30 -10.11 -2.89
CA TYR A 71 -17.02 -10.35 -1.47
C TYR A 71 -15.57 -10.80 -1.27
N HIS A 72 -14.75 -9.93 -0.69
CA HIS A 72 -13.36 -10.24 -0.36
C HIS A 72 -13.19 -10.50 1.14
N LYS A 73 -12.71 -11.69 1.50
CA LYS A 73 -12.39 -12.02 2.90
C LYS A 73 -11.01 -11.47 3.26
N GLU A 74 -10.98 -10.22 3.69
CA GLU A 74 -9.73 -9.51 3.97
C GLU A 74 -8.83 -10.22 4.99
N SER A 75 -7.52 -10.18 4.73
CA SER A 75 -6.47 -10.72 5.60
C SER A 75 -6.63 -12.21 5.95
N ARG A 76 -7.36 -13.02 5.15
CA ARG A 76 -7.47 -14.47 5.41
C ARG A 76 -6.14 -15.19 5.25
N SER A 77 -5.40 -14.90 4.18
CA SER A 77 -4.12 -15.57 3.89
C SER A 77 -2.99 -15.11 4.81
N THR A 78 -3.00 -13.84 5.23
CA THR A 78 -1.91 -13.24 6.01
C THR A 78 -2.21 -13.12 7.50
N GLY A 79 -3.47 -13.21 7.94
CA GLY A 79 -3.89 -12.94 9.30
C GLY A 79 -4.05 -11.44 9.59
N LYS A 80 -5.03 -11.07 10.42
CA LYS A 80 -5.35 -9.66 10.71
C LYS A 80 -4.25 -8.92 11.48
N ASP A 81 -3.58 -9.59 12.41
CA ASP A 81 -2.51 -9.04 13.26
C ASP A 81 -1.23 -9.91 13.21
N SER A 82 -0.76 -10.21 11.99
CA SER A 82 0.43 -11.06 11.81
C SER A 82 1.72 -10.25 11.66
N PRO A 83 2.86 -10.79 12.14
CA PRO A 83 4.18 -10.21 11.86
C PRO A 83 4.47 -10.04 10.37
N LEU A 84 3.96 -10.95 9.52
CA LEU A 84 4.11 -10.86 8.07
C LEU A 84 3.46 -9.60 7.52
N LYS A 85 2.23 -9.31 7.96
CA LYS A 85 1.51 -8.09 7.57
C LYS A 85 2.24 -6.84 8.06
N THR A 86 2.68 -6.83 9.31
CA THR A 86 3.48 -5.74 9.87
C THR A 86 4.75 -5.49 9.07
N TYR A 87 5.51 -6.55 8.74
CA TYR A 87 6.73 -6.47 7.95
C TYR A 87 6.49 -5.80 6.60
N TYR A 88 5.52 -6.30 5.82
CA TYR A 88 5.27 -5.78 4.48
C TYR A 88 4.69 -4.37 4.53
N LEU A 89 3.77 -4.06 5.45
CA LEU A 89 3.27 -2.68 5.62
C LEU A 89 4.40 -1.70 5.96
N THR A 90 5.33 -2.07 6.86
CA THR A 90 6.47 -1.21 7.20
C THR A 90 7.41 -1.01 6.02
N ARG A 91 7.89 -2.10 5.41
CA ARG A 91 8.83 -2.05 4.29
C ARG A 91 8.24 -1.29 3.10
N ASN A 92 6.99 -1.57 2.78
CA ASN A 92 6.34 -1.09 1.57
C ASN A 92 5.83 0.34 1.70
N ARG A 93 5.49 0.82 2.90
CA ARG A 93 5.20 2.25 3.10
C ARG A 93 6.43 3.14 2.80
N LEU A 94 7.61 2.68 3.21
CA LEU A 94 8.89 3.34 2.87
C LEU A 94 9.15 3.27 1.36
N LEU A 95 8.91 2.12 0.73
CA LEU A 95 9.07 1.94 -0.71
C LEU A 95 8.11 2.82 -1.53
N TYR A 96 6.85 2.89 -1.12
CA TYR A 96 5.84 3.76 -1.71
C TYR A 96 6.26 5.23 -1.62
N THR A 97 6.77 5.65 -0.46
CA THR A 97 7.33 7.00 -0.28
C THR A 97 8.48 7.24 -1.24
N TRP A 98 9.42 6.29 -1.36
CA TRP A 98 10.58 6.39 -2.24
C TRP A 98 10.24 6.51 -3.72
N ARG A 99 9.18 5.83 -4.15
CA ARG A 99 8.72 5.81 -5.54
C ARG A 99 7.82 6.98 -5.89
N ASN A 100 7.12 7.55 -4.91
CA ASN A 100 6.09 8.57 -5.15
C ASN A 100 6.42 9.96 -4.63
N ARG A 101 7.48 10.15 -3.85
CA ARG A 101 7.94 11.48 -3.41
C ARG A 101 9.29 11.83 -4.02
N GLN A 102 9.57 13.13 -4.12
CA GLN A 102 10.81 13.68 -4.66
C GLN A 102 11.33 14.84 -3.80
N GLY A 103 12.60 15.22 -3.99
CA GLY A 103 13.22 16.36 -3.30
C GLY A 103 13.25 16.22 -1.78
N GLY A 104 13.23 17.35 -1.07
CA GLY A 104 13.27 17.40 0.40
C GLY A 104 12.11 16.64 1.07
N ALA A 105 10.92 16.66 0.46
CA ALA A 105 9.74 15.97 0.96
C ALA A 105 9.94 14.45 1.04
N LEU A 106 10.73 13.86 0.13
CA LEU A 106 11.11 12.44 0.21
C LEU A 106 11.92 12.17 1.49
N TYR A 107 13.02 12.89 1.67
CA TYR A 107 13.94 12.64 2.79
C TYR A 107 13.27 12.88 4.13
N ILE A 108 12.49 13.97 4.27
CA ILE A 108 11.73 14.27 5.48
C ILE A 108 10.73 13.14 5.78
N SER A 109 10.02 12.63 4.77
CA SER A 109 9.04 11.56 4.96
C SER A 109 9.68 10.24 5.37
N ILE A 110 10.85 9.91 4.82
CA ILE A 110 11.63 8.72 5.22
C ILE A 110 12.15 8.89 6.65
N LEU A 111 12.71 10.07 7.00
CA LEU A 111 13.20 10.35 8.35
C LEU A 111 12.07 10.23 9.38
N TYR A 112 10.93 10.85 9.11
CA TYR A 112 9.75 10.77 9.97
C TYR A 112 9.29 9.32 10.18
N GLN A 113 9.22 8.53 9.11
CA GLN A 113 8.79 7.13 9.22
C GLN A 113 9.77 6.29 10.04
N VAL A 114 11.07 6.44 9.80
CA VAL A 114 12.10 5.65 10.49
C VAL A 114 12.28 6.08 11.94
N LEU A 115 12.42 7.38 12.19
CA LEU A 115 12.79 7.90 13.52
C LEU A 115 11.60 8.06 14.45
N ILE A 116 10.41 8.35 13.92
CA ILE A 116 9.23 8.67 14.74
C ILE A 116 8.21 7.54 14.63
N ALA A 117 7.67 7.28 13.44
CA ALA A 117 6.53 6.36 13.29
C ALA A 117 6.90 4.91 13.68
N ASN A 118 7.99 4.38 13.12
CA ASN A 118 8.43 3.02 13.38
C ASN A 118 8.94 2.86 14.81
N SER A 119 9.70 3.83 15.33
CA SER A 119 10.13 3.83 16.74
C SER A 119 8.95 3.78 17.71
N LYS A 120 7.93 4.64 17.50
CA LYS A 120 6.70 4.62 18.30
C LYS A 120 6.01 3.25 18.27
N ASN A 121 5.85 2.68 17.08
CA ASN A 121 5.19 1.38 16.91
C ASN A 121 5.99 0.23 17.53
N ILE A 122 7.32 0.23 17.40
CA ILE A 122 8.21 -0.74 18.06
C ILE A 122 8.03 -0.67 19.57
N THR A 123 8.15 0.52 20.17
CA THR A 123 7.97 0.70 21.62
C THR A 123 6.59 0.23 22.06
N MET A 124 5.53 0.60 21.34
CA MET A 124 4.17 0.14 21.64
C MET A 124 4.03 -1.38 21.58
N HIS A 125 4.58 -2.04 20.56
CA HIS A 125 4.51 -3.50 20.46
C HIS A 125 5.30 -4.17 21.59
N LEU A 126 6.48 -3.66 21.95
CA LEU A 126 7.26 -4.19 23.06
C LEU A 126 6.54 -4.04 24.40
N LEU A 127 5.91 -2.88 24.67
CA LEU A 127 5.13 -2.65 25.89
C LEU A 127 3.94 -3.62 26.01
N HIS A 128 3.36 -4.06 24.90
CA HIS A 128 2.30 -5.07 24.86
C HIS A 128 2.80 -6.51 24.77
N GLY A 129 4.12 -6.75 24.95
CA GLY A 129 4.71 -8.09 24.85
C GLY A 129 4.75 -8.70 23.44
N ARG A 130 4.47 -7.90 22.40
CA ARG A 130 4.41 -8.32 20.99
C ARG A 130 5.77 -8.22 20.30
N SER A 131 6.74 -9.01 20.78
CA SER A 131 8.14 -8.95 20.32
C SER A 131 8.31 -9.32 18.83
N LEU A 132 7.49 -10.24 18.31
CA LEU A 132 7.53 -10.64 16.89
C LEU A 132 7.12 -9.49 15.96
N GLN A 133 6.15 -8.67 16.36
CA GLN A 133 5.68 -7.50 15.60
C GLN A 133 6.75 -6.41 15.62
N ALA A 134 7.37 -6.15 16.78
CA ALA A 134 8.50 -5.23 16.88
C ALA A 134 9.66 -5.66 15.97
N LYS A 135 10.01 -6.96 15.98
CA LYS A 135 11.02 -7.53 15.08
C LYS A 135 10.63 -7.36 13.60
N ALA A 136 9.37 -7.60 13.24
CA ALA A 136 8.88 -7.42 11.88
C ALA A 136 9.04 -5.97 11.37
N ILE A 137 8.83 -4.96 12.22
CA ILE A 137 9.08 -3.56 11.86
C ILE A 137 10.58 -3.33 11.60
N LEU A 138 11.45 -3.83 12.48
CA LEU A 138 12.90 -3.69 12.31
C LEU A 138 13.40 -4.37 11.03
N ASP A 139 12.95 -5.59 10.77
CA ASP A 139 13.28 -6.33 9.56
C ASP A 139 12.74 -5.61 8.31
N GLY A 140 11.51 -5.08 8.35
CA GLY A 140 10.92 -4.32 7.25
C GLY A 140 11.69 -3.03 6.93
N CYS A 141 12.12 -2.28 7.95
CA CYS A 141 13.00 -1.13 7.79
C CYS A 141 14.35 -1.51 7.18
N ARG A 142 15.02 -2.53 7.74
CA ARG A 142 16.32 -3.00 7.27
C ARG A 142 16.26 -3.43 5.81
N ASP A 143 15.25 -4.21 5.46
CA ASP A 143 15.11 -4.76 4.12
C ASP A 143 14.73 -3.68 3.11
N PHE A 144 13.98 -2.65 3.52
CA PHE A 144 13.80 -1.45 2.68
C PHE A 144 15.14 -0.84 2.29
N PHE A 145 16.06 -0.64 3.24
CA PHE A 145 17.38 -0.08 2.91
C PHE A 145 18.21 -1.01 2.01
N ARG A 146 18.07 -2.34 2.17
CA ARG A 146 18.74 -3.35 1.34
C ARG A 146 18.16 -3.55 -0.06
N LEU A 147 16.88 -3.20 -0.28
CA LEU A 147 16.21 -3.35 -1.59
C LEU A 147 16.99 -2.63 -2.70
N LYS A 148 17.36 -3.37 -3.75
CA LYS A 148 17.98 -2.80 -4.95
C LYS A 148 16.89 -2.38 -5.95
N HIS A 149 17.22 -1.47 -6.86
CA HIS A 149 16.35 -1.07 -7.99
C HIS A 149 14.94 -0.60 -7.60
N LYS A 150 14.79 0.12 -6.48
CA LYS A 150 13.50 0.57 -5.92
C LYS A 150 12.56 1.28 -6.89
N ARG A 151 13.07 1.87 -7.98
CA ARG A 151 12.29 2.58 -9.01
C ARG A 151 12.00 1.77 -10.28
N LYS A 152 12.58 0.58 -10.45
CA LYS A 152 12.27 -0.25 -11.62
C LYS A 152 10.91 -0.93 -11.42
N ASN A 153 10.09 -0.89 -12.47
CA ASN A 153 8.97 -1.81 -12.65
C ASN A 153 9.57 -3.03 -13.35
N ILE A 154 10.10 -3.98 -12.59
CA ILE A 154 10.45 -5.30 -13.14
C ILE A 154 9.15 -6.07 -13.26
#